data_AF-A0A564Q6D3-F1
#
_entry.id   AF-A0A564Q6D3-F1
#
_cell.length_a   1.000
_cell.length_b   1.000
_cell.length_c   1.000
_cell.angle_alpha   90.00
_cell.angle_beta   90.00
_cell.angle_gamma   90.00
#
_symmetry.space_group_name_H-M   'P 1'
#
loop_
_entity.id
_entity.type
_entity.pdbx_description
1 polymer ?
#
loop_
_entity_poly.entity_id
_entity_poly.type
_entity_poly.pdbx_seq_one_letter_code
_entity_poly.pdbx_strand_id
1 'polypeptide(L)'
;MAGAKKEVIDACIKDICEKLALEKDRTFFVNTSAKVIAIDNRIREGDKWSVGLLTAGDIDRKADDKTNIRINLWGTFSFIVNDIEKDDILIIKKGLAKNYSYNDKVYPQINCDERYGSEITIKYKKERILVDGSNVAWVSKKDGKPSIDNIEIIRIELKRRGYAPIAIVDSNLRHIIPEIDKERFEKWVEDEKVIQAPAQIKADDALLKFADERDVKIVSNDTFRQYVDIYPWLEDKKRRVPFNIIGSNVILYNI
;
A
#
# COMPACT_ATOMS: atom_id res chain seq x y z
N MET A 1 -13.77 -40.22 -13.06
CA MET A 1 -13.04 -39.26 -12.22
C MET A 1 -12.47 -38.18 -13.14
N ALA A 2 -13.20 -37.08 -13.30
CA ALA A 2 -12.78 -35.95 -14.14
C ALA A 2 -12.07 -34.93 -13.26
N GLY A 3 -10.77 -34.74 -13.47
CA GLY A 3 -9.98 -33.71 -12.80
C GLY A 3 -10.39 -32.33 -13.33
N ALA A 4 -10.91 -31.49 -12.44
CA ALA A 4 -11.40 -30.15 -12.79
C ALA A 4 -10.28 -29.29 -13.43
N LYS A 5 -10.58 -28.72 -14.60
CA LYS A 5 -9.80 -27.61 -15.20
C LYS A 5 -9.79 -26.45 -14.20
N LYS A 6 -8.61 -26.03 -13.75
CA LYS A 6 -8.45 -24.79 -12.97
C LYS A 6 -8.39 -23.61 -13.95
N GLU A 7 -9.50 -22.89 -14.08
CA GLU A 7 -9.49 -21.51 -14.58
C GLU A 7 -8.69 -20.61 -13.65
N VAL A 8 -7.86 -19.75 -14.22
CA VAL A 8 -7.23 -18.65 -13.48
C VAL A 8 -8.21 -17.49 -13.51
N ILE A 9 -8.84 -17.25 -12.38
CA ILE A 9 -9.82 -16.17 -12.17
C ILE A 9 -9.08 -15.05 -11.43
N ASP A 10 -9.11 -13.83 -11.97
CA ASP A 10 -8.65 -12.62 -11.24
C ASP A 10 -9.55 -12.45 -10.01
N ALA A 11 -8.98 -12.66 -8.82
CA ALA A 11 -9.72 -12.69 -7.57
C ALA A 11 -9.80 -11.29 -6.94
N CYS A 12 -10.99 -10.90 -6.50
CA CYS A 12 -11.18 -9.75 -5.63
C CYS A 12 -10.55 -10.04 -4.25
N ILE A 13 -10.02 -9.01 -3.57
CA ILE A 13 -9.34 -9.12 -2.25
C ILE A 13 -10.20 -9.89 -1.23
N LYS A 14 -11.53 -9.74 -1.31
CA LYS A 14 -12.48 -10.48 -0.47
C LYS A 14 -12.42 -12.00 -0.69
N ASP A 15 -12.31 -12.46 -1.94
CA ASP A 15 -12.19 -13.87 -2.30
C ASP A 15 -10.85 -14.47 -1.85
N ILE A 16 -9.80 -13.63 -1.78
CA ILE A 16 -8.47 -14.01 -1.31
C ILE A 16 -8.48 -14.19 0.21
N CYS A 17 -9.06 -13.25 0.95
CA CYS A 17 -9.21 -13.34 2.41
C CYS A 17 -10.07 -14.53 2.85
N GLU A 18 -11.20 -14.79 2.16
CA GLU A 18 -12.06 -15.94 2.46
C GLU A 18 -11.38 -17.29 2.17
N LYS A 19 -10.53 -17.37 1.13
CA LYS A 19 -9.80 -18.60 0.77
C LYS A 19 -8.55 -18.85 1.62
N LEU A 20 -7.89 -17.80 2.11
CA LEU A 20 -6.72 -17.90 3.00
C LEU A 20 -7.09 -18.39 4.41
N ALA A 21 -8.34 -18.19 4.83
CA ALA A 21 -8.82 -18.64 6.14
C ALA A 21 -9.06 -20.16 6.24
N LEU A 22 -9.10 -20.90 5.12
CA LEU A 22 -9.66 -22.26 5.08
C LEU A 22 -8.67 -23.43 4.88
N GLU A 23 -7.44 -23.25 4.37
CA GLU A 23 -6.52 -24.39 4.18
C GLU A 23 -5.05 -24.02 4.43
N LYS A 24 -4.41 -24.67 5.42
CA LYS A 24 -3.07 -24.33 5.93
C LYS A 24 -1.88 -24.72 5.04
N ASP A 25 -2.07 -25.54 4.00
CA ASP A 25 -0.94 -26.13 3.25
C ASP A 25 -0.99 -25.88 1.73
N ARG A 26 -1.41 -24.69 1.29
CA ARG A 26 -1.30 -24.29 -0.13
C ARG A 26 -0.35 -23.12 -0.33
N THR A 27 0.60 -23.30 -1.26
CA THR A 27 1.39 -22.20 -1.82
C THR A 27 0.55 -21.46 -2.85
N PHE A 28 0.36 -20.14 -2.68
CA PHE A 28 -0.34 -19.28 -3.63
C PHE A 28 0.63 -18.29 -4.26
N PHE A 29 0.44 -18.05 -5.56
CA PHE A 29 1.23 -17.13 -6.37
C PHE A 29 0.39 -15.90 -6.64
N VAL A 30 0.85 -14.72 -6.21
CA VAL A 30 0.24 -13.42 -6.50
C VAL A 30 1.03 -12.80 -7.65
N ASN A 31 0.42 -12.71 -8.84
CA ASN A 31 1.08 -12.15 -10.01
C ASN A 31 0.72 -10.67 -10.13
N THR A 32 1.53 -9.79 -9.52
CA THR A 32 1.39 -8.33 -9.70
C THR A 32 2.00 -7.93 -11.03
N SER A 33 1.18 -7.86 -12.09
CA SER A 33 1.65 -7.42 -13.39
C SER A 33 1.69 -5.91 -13.53
N ALA A 34 2.88 -5.32 -13.38
CA ALA A 34 3.13 -3.93 -13.76
C ALA A 34 3.16 -3.80 -15.31
N LYS A 35 2.47 -2.79 -15.86
CA LYS A 35 2.37 -2.52 -17.30
C LYS A 35 3.64 -1.79 -17.78
N VAL A 36 4.38 -2.39 -18.71
CA VAL A 36 5.65 -1.85 -19.24
C VAL A 36 5.40 -0.77 -20.28
N ILE A 37 6.06 0.39 -20.13
CA ILE A 37 5.89 1.57 -21.01
C ILE A 37 6.95 1.64 -22.13
N ALA A 38 8.10 0.98 -21.99
CA ALA A 38 9.15 0.91 -23.01
C ALA A 38 10.02 -0.36 -22.86
N ILE A 39 10.49 -0.91 -23.99
CA ILE A 39 11.24 -2.18 -24.08
C ILE A 39 12.35 -2.04 -25.12
N ASP A 40 13.52 -2.67 -24.90
CA ASP A 40 14.53 -2.92 -25.95
C ASP A 40 14.13 -4.16 -26.76
N ASN A 41 14.03 -4.02 -28.08
CA ASN A 41 13.49 -5.02 -29.00
C ASN A 41 14.36 -6.29 -29.14
N ARG A 42 15.46 -6.42 -28.39
CA ARG A 42 16.46 -7.49 -28.53
C ARG A 42 16.45 -8.56 -27.43
N ILE A 43 15.45 -8.56 -26.54
CA ILE A 43 15.37 -9.47 -25.39
C ILE A 43 15.09 -10.91 -25.82
N ARG A 44 15.86 -11.87 -25.28
CA ARG A 44 15.66 -13.32 -25.47
C ARG A 44 15.35 -14.01 -24.14
N GLU A 45 14.73 -15.18 -24.22
CA GLU A 45 14.48 -16.00 -23.03
C GLU A 45 15.79 -16.43 -22.36
N GLY A 46 15.87 -16.27 -21.03
CA GLY A 46 17.07 -16.55 -20.24
C GLY A 46 17.99 -15.34 -20.02
N ASP A 47 17.76 -14.21 -20.69
CA ASP A 47 18.55 -13.01 -20.50
C ASP A 47 18.33 -12.40 -19.09
N LYS A 48 19.42 -11.93 -18.49
CA LYS A 48 19.37 -11.00 -17.35
C LYS A 48 19.21 -9.59 -17.90
N TRP A 49 18.24 -8.84 -17.39
CA TRP A 49 17.93 -7.51 -17.94
C TRP A 49 17.62 -6.51 -16.83
N SER A 50 17.71 -5.21 -17.18
CA SER A 50 17.34 -4.04 -16.36
C SER A 50 16.28 -3.15 -17.05
N VAL A 51 15.21 -2.75 -16.35
CA VAL A 51 14.07 -1.95 -16.85
C VAL A 51 14.15 -0.70 -16.02
N GLY A 52 14.58 0.37 -16.66
CA GLY A 52 14.93 1.59 -15.96
C GLY A 52 13.74 2.27 -15.29
N LEU A 53 12.56 2.27 -15.91
CA LEU A 53 11.45 3.11 -15.46
C LEU A 53 10.08 2.52 -15.83
N LEU A 54 9.20 2.37 -14.84
CA LEU A 54 7.78 2.08 -15.03
C LEU A 54 6.99 3.19 -14.35
N THR A 55 6.02 3.78 -15.04
CA THR A 55 5.10 4.77 -14.47
C THR A 55 3.74 4.10 -14.23
N ALA A 56 3.17 4.25 -13.05
CA ALA A 56 1.79 3.84 -12.79
C ALA A 56 0.83 4.79 -13.53
N GLY A 57 0.26 4.35 -14.64
CA GLY A 57 -0.73 5.12 -15.41
C GLY A 57 -1.98 4.29 -15.67
N ASP A 58 -3.14 4.96 -15.79
CA ASP A 58 -4.43 4.33 -16.05
C ASP A 58 -4.34 3.29 -17.19
N ILE A 59 -5.04 2.17 -17.02
CA ILE A 59 -5.06 1.05 -17.97
C ILE A 59 -5.72 1.45 -19.30
N ASP A 60 -6.25 2.66 -19.46
CA ASP A 60 -6.77 3.16 -20.73
C ASP A 60 -5.65 3.52 -21.73
N ARG A 61 -5.48 2.65 -22.73
CA ARG A 61 -4.66 2.87 -23.93
C ARG A 61 -5.39 3.83 -24.89
N LYS A 62 -4.68 4.64 -25.69
CA LYS A 62 -4.02 4.21 -26.94
C LYS A 62 -2.64 4.81 -27.12
N ALA A 63 -1.64 3.95 -27.33
CA ALA A 63 -0.39 4.31 -27.98
C ALA A 63 0.04 3.09 -28.82
N ASP A 64 -0.02 3.26 -30.13
CA ASP A 64 0.34 2.26 -31.13
C ASP A 64 1.86 1.98 -31.10
N ASP A 65 2.22 0.74 -31.43
CA ASP A 65 3.59 0.17 -31.48
C ASP A 65 4.38 0.06 -30.18
N LYS A 66 3.76 -0.50 -29.13
CA LYS A 66 4.49 -1.01 -27.96
C LYS A 66 4.22 -2.49 -27.74
N THR A 67 5.26 -3.31 -27.84
CA THR A 67 5.23 -4.70 -27.38
C THR A 67 4.81 -4.71 -25.91
N ASN A 68 3.90 -5.59 -25.53
CA ASN A 68 3.46 -5.70 -24.14
C ASN A 68 4.28 -6.78 -23.45
N ILE A 69 5.19 -6.37 -22.56
CA ILE A 69 5.87 -7.29 -21.65
C ILE A 69 5.12 -7.34 -20.33
N ARG A 70 4.97 -8.56 -19.80
CA ARG A 70 4.48 -8.78 -18.45
C ARG A 70 5.64 -8.71 -17.48
N ILE A 71 5.56 -7.86 -16.47
CA ILE A 71 6.45 -7.95 -15.31
C ILE A 71 5.73 -8.82 -14.28
N ASN A 72 6.46 -9.72 -13.63
CA ASN A 72 5.94 -10.61 -12.61
C ASN A 72 6.83 -10.47 -11.39
N LEU A 73 6.27 -9.98 -10.29
CA LEU A 73 6.99 -9.83 -9.04
C LEU A 73 6.59 -10.92 -8.07
N TRP A 74 7.53 -11.34 -7.23
CA TRP A 74 7.37 -12.47 -6.33
C TRP A 74 7.76 -12.11 -4.90
N GLY A 75 7.11 -12.76 -3.92
CA GLY A 75 7.46 -12.63 -2.52
C GLY A 75 7.35 -11.20 -2.00
N THR A 76 8.38 -10.70 -1.33
CA THR A 76 8.45 -9.33 -0.79
C THR A 76 8.12 -8.25 -1.84
N PHE A 77 8.51 -8.47 -3.10
CA PHE A 77 8.29 -7.50 -4.17
C PHE A 77 6.82 -7.35 -4.60
N SER A 78 5.96 -8.35 -4.38
CA SER A 78 4.53 -8.19 -4.67
C SER A 78 3.84 -7.27 -3.66
N PHE A 79 4.23 -7.34 -2.38
CA PHE A 79 3.75 -6.42 -1.36
C PHE A 79 4.10 -4.96 -1.67
N ILE A 80 5.30 -4.72 -2.18
CA ILE A 80 5.77 -3.38 -2.57
C ILE A 80 4.90 -2.77 -3.68
N VAL A 81 4.38 -3.56 -4.62
CA VAL A 81 3.49 -3.05 -5.68
C VAL A 81 2.12 -2.63 -5.17
N ASN A 82 1.62 -3.28 -4.13
CA ASN A 82 0.34 -2.90 -3.54
C ASN A 82 0.36 -1.48 -2.95
N ASP A 83 1.56 -0.91 -2.73
CA ASP A 83 1.74 0.44 -2.20
C ASP A 83 1.88 1.53 -3.28
N ILE A 84 1.85 1.16 -4.56
CA ILE A 84 2.06 2.07 -5.69
C ILE A 84 0.75 2.79 -6.02
N GLU A 85 0.78 4.12 -6.00
CA GLU A 85 -0.31 4.98 -6.46
C GLU A 85 -0.08 5.47 -7.90
N LYS A 86 -1.11 6.09 -8.49
CA LYS A 86 -1.01 6.75 -9.79
C LYS A 86 0.17 7.72 -9.82
N ASP A 87 0.95 7.64 -10.91
CA ASP A 87 2.18 8.38 -11.20
C ASP A 87 3.42 8.04 -10.35
N ASP A 88 3.34 7.09 -9.40
CA ASP A 88 4.54 6.56 -8.78
C ASP A 88 5.37 5.79 -9.82
N ILE A 89 6.67 5.75 -9.56
CA ILE A 89 7.64 5.17 -10.48
C ILE A 89 8.26 3.94 -9.84
N LEU A 90 8.07 2.79 -10.46
CA LEU A 90 8.75 1.54 -10.09
C LEU A 90 10.02 1.39 -10.94
N ILE A 91 11.18 1.30 -10.29
CA ILE A 91 12.48 1.10 -10.92
C ILE A 91 12.92 -0.33 -10.62
N ILE A 92 13.19 -1.11 -11.66
CA ILE A 92 13.59 -2.52 -11.53
C ILE A 92 14.94 -2.72 -12.19
N LYS A 93 16.00 -2.86 -11.41
CA LYS A 93 17.34 -2.97 -11.99
C LYS A 93 17.66 -4.34 -12.55
N LYS A 94 17.07 -5.41 -12.04
CA LYS A 94 17.41 -6.80 -12.43
C LYS A 94 16.16 -7.68 -12.46
N GLY A 95 16.08 -8.54 -13.47
CA GLY A 95 15.08 -9.60 -13.57
C GLY A 95 15.47 -10.66 -14.59
N LEU A 96 14.69 -11.74 -14.65
CA LEU A 96 14.91 -12.88 -15.56
C LEU A 96 13.85 -12.92 -16.65
N ALA A 97 14.26 -12.71 -17.91
CA ALA A 97 13.38 -12.83 -19.06
C ALA A 97 12.93 -14.28 -19.26
N LYS A 98 11.62 -14.48 -19.39
CA LYS A 98 10.99 -15.78 -19.66
C LYS A 98 9.81 -15.61 -20.60
N ASN A 99 9.54 -16.63 -21.40
CA ASN A 99 8.31 -16.69 -22.16
C ASN A 99 7.21 -17.31 -21.30
N TYR A 100 6.07 -16.63 -21.20
CA TYR A 100 4.88 -17.15 -20.56
C TYR A 100 3.85 -17.54 -21.62
N SER A 101 3.55 -18.83 -21.71
CA SER A 101 2.57 -19.36 -22.67
C SER A 101 1.21 -19.54 -22.00
N TYR A 102 0.15 -18.99 -22.60
CA TYR A 102 -1.22 -19.16 -22.15
C TYR A 102 -2.20 -19.09 -23.31
N ASN A 103 -3.12 -20.06 -23.41
CA ASN A 103 -4.11 -20.20 -24.50
C ASN A 103 -3.49 -19.99 -25.89
N ASP A 104 -2.47 -20.78 -26.21
CA ASP A 104 -1.73 -20.78 -27.49
C ASP A 104 -1.03 -19.46 -27.85
N LYS A 105 -0.96 -18.51 -26.92
CA LYS A 105 -0.24 -17.24 -27.07
C LYS A 105 0.97 -17.23 -26.16
N VAL A 106 2.09 -16.74 -26.69
CA VAL A 106 3.32 -16.51 -25.94
C VAL A 106 3.44 -15.03 -25.62
N TYR A 107 3.60 -14.73 -24.33
CA TYR A 107 3.80 -13.38 -23.84
C TYR A 107 5.22 -13.27 -23.29
N PRO A 108 6.01 -12.28 -23.74
CA PRO A 108 7.29 -12.02 -23.12
C PRO A 108 7.03 -11.54 -21.68
N GLN A 109 7.63 -12.24 -20.73
CA GLN A 109 7.49 -11.98 -19.31
C GLN A 109 8.87 -11.76 -18.70
N ILE A 110 8.88 -11.02 -17.61
CA ILE A 110 10.02 -11.02 -16.73
C ILE A 110 9.57 -11.39 -15.33
N ASN A 111 10.29 -12.31 -14.72
CA ASN A 111 10.26 -12.52 -13.28
C ASN A 111 11.28 -11.65 -12.54
N CYS A 112 10.81 -10.90 -11.54
CA CYS A 112 11.65 -10.20 -10.56
C CYS A 112 11.41 -10.82 -9.18
N ASP A 113 12.48 -11.32 -8.59
CA ASP A 113 12.48 -12.12 -7.36
C ASP A 113 13.86 -11.99 -6.72
N GLU A 114 13.94 -12.05 -5.40
CA GLU A 114 15.20 -11.93 -4.66
C GLU A 114 16.22 -12.98 -5.13
N ARG A 115 15.77 -14.18 -5.54
CA ARG A 115 16.62 -15.26 -6.09
C ARG A 115 17.31 -14.89 -7.40
N TYR A 116 16.77 -13.91 -8.14
CA TYR A 116 17.41 -13.39 -9.36
C TYR A 116 18.32 -12.18 -9.06
N GLY A 117 18.47 -11.81 -7.78
CA GLY A 117 19.16 -10.59 -7.37
C GLY A 117 18.42 -9.34 -7.83
N SER A 118 17.10 -9.42 -8.03
CA SER A 118 16.27 -8.28 -8.40
C SER A 118 16.38 -7.18 -7.35
N GLU A 119 16.67 -5.97 -7.80
CA GLU A 119 16.63 -4.76 -6.96
C GLU A 119 15.48 -3.90 -7.45
N ILE A 120 14.54 -3.60 -6.57
CA ILE A 120 13.38 -2.77 -6.85
C ILE A 120 13.44 -1.52 -5.99
N THR A 121 13.19 -0.37 -6.61
CA THR A 121 13.09 0.91 -5.91
C THR A 121 11.81 1.59 -6.39
N ILE A 122 10.95 1.99 -5.45
CA ILE A 122 9.85 2.90 -5.78
C ILE A 122 10.35 4.33 -5.59
N LYS A 123 10.15 5.16 -6.61
CA LYS A 123 10.14 6.60 -6.46
C LYS A 123 8.69 7.04 -6.36
N TYR A 124 8.26 7.31 -5.14
CA TYR A 124 6.94 7.86 -4.90
C TYR A 124 6.87 9.29 -5.45
N LYS A 125 5.81 9.62 -6.19
CA LYS A 125 5.55 11.00 -6.63
C LYS A 125 5.20 11.89 -5.44
N LYS A 126 4.54 11.30 -4.45
CA LYS A 126 4.16 11.95 -3.20
C LYS A 126 4.75 11.19 -2.03
N GLU A 127 5.41 11.92 -1.14
CA GLU A 127 5.94 11.34 0.09
C GLU A 127 4.80 10.67 0.88
N ARG A 128 5.03 9.43 1.31
CA ARG A 128 4.07 8.70 2.15
C ARG A 128 4.17 9.20 3.58
N ILE A 129 3.02 9.35 4.22
CA ILE A 129 2.95 9.75 5.62
C ILE A 129 1.84 8.94 6.30
N LEU A 130 2.15 8.35 7.44
CA LEU A 130 1.15 7.63 8.23
C LEU A 130 0.35 8.61 9.07
N VAL A 131 -0.93 8.33 9.24
CA VAL A 131 -1.83 9.06 10.12
C VAL A 131 -2.33 8.08 11.18
N ASP A 132 -2.04 8.39 12.44
CA ASP A 132 -2.66 7.73 13.58
C ASP A 132 -4.12 8.18 13.67
N GLY A 133 -4.99 7.47 12.95
CA GLY A 133 -6.38 7.84 12.79
C GLY A 133 -7.17 7.76 14.09
N SER A 134 -6.79 6.84 15.00
CA SER A 134 -7.37 6.76 16.34
C SER A 134 -7.08 8.04 17.11
N ASN A 135 -5.80 8.42 17.25
CA ASN A 135 -5.40 9.64 17.94
C ASN A 135 -6.05 10.89 17.33
N VAL A 136 -6.03 10.99 16.00
CA VAL A 136 -6.64 12.10 15.25
C VAL A 136 -8.14 12.21 15.51
N ALA A 137 -8.87 11.10 15.51
CA ALA A 137 -10.31 11.12 15.77
C ALA A 137 -10.65 11.68 17.16
N TRP A 138 -9.75 11.53 18.14
CA TRP A 138 -9.97 11.93 19.53
C TRP A 138 -9.62 13.39 19.87
N VAL A 139 -8.77 14.07 19.08
CA VAL A 139 -8.19 15.40 19.44
C VAL A 139 -9.22 16.53 19.56
N SER A 140 -10.34 16.47 18.84
CA SER A 140 -11.45 17.45 18.95
C SER A 140 -12.79 16.74 19.10
N LYS A 141 -12.84 15.82 20.08
CA LYS A 141 -14.05 15.03 20.38
C LYS A 141 -15.27 15.94 20.62
N LYS A 142 -16.40 15.58 20.02
CA LYS A 142 -17.71 16.20 20.25
C LYS A 142 -18.51 15.29 21.17
N ASP A 143 -19.08 15.85 22.23
CA ASP A 143 -19.88 15.10 23.21
C ASP A 143 -19.17 13.86 23.78
N GLY A 144 -17.85 13.94 23.93
CA GLY A 144 -17.03 12.84 24.44
C GLY A 144 -16.78 11.70 23.44
N LYS A 145 -17.22 11.82 22.19
CA LYS A 145 -17.04 10.81 21.14
C LYS A 145 -15.97 11.21 20.11
N PRO A 146 -15.22 10.23 19.56
CA PRO A 146 -14.29 10.52 18.46
C PRO A 146 -15.04 10.97 17.21
N SER A 147 -14.39 11.80 16.40
CA SER A 147 -14.94 12.32 15.16
C SER A 147 -14.08 11.90 13.97
N ILE A 148 -14.68 11.15 13.05
CA ILE A 148 -13.99 10.72 11.82
C ILE A 148 -13.70 11.91 10.88
N ASP A 149 -14.43 13.02 11.01
CA ASP A 149 -14.16 14.25 10.25
C ASP A 149 -12.73 14.77 10.48
N ASN A 150 -12.20 14.60 11.70
CA ASN A 150 -10.83 15.00 12.02
C ASN A 150 -9.82 14.25 11.13
N ILE A 151 -10.05 12.96 10.88
CA ILE A 151 -9.20 12.14 10.01
C ILE A 151 -9.23 12.70 8.59
N GLU A 152 -10.41 13.02 8.07
CA GLU A 152 -10.55 13.51 6.71
C GLU A 152 -9.90 14.89 6.52
N ILE A 153 -10.07 15.82 7.46
CA ILE A 153 -9.46 17.15 7.36
C ILE A 153 -7.92 17.03 7.40
N ILE A 154 -7.36 16.17 8.27
CA ILE A 154 -5.91 15.89 8.28
C ILE A 154 -5.46 15.32 6.93
N ARG A 155 -6.17 14.34 6.38
CA ARG A 155 -5.84 13.73 5.07
C ARG A 155 -5.89 14.76 3.94
N ILE A 156 -6.90 15.63 3.91
CA ILE A 156 -7.02 16.70 2.91
C ILE A 156 -5.84 17.67 3.01
N GLU A 157 -5.48 18.10 4.22
CA GLU A 157 -4.36 19.02 4.42
C GLU A 157 -3.02 18.39 4.00
N LEU A 158 -2.79 17.12 4.34
CA LEU A 158 -1.60 16.39 3.91
C LEU A 158 -1.53 16.26 2.38
N LYS A 159 -2.64 15.90 1.74
CA LYS A 159 -2.75 15.84 0.27
C LYS A 159 -2.45 17.20 -0.37
N ARG A 160 -2.94 18.29 0.22
CA ARG A 160 -2.68 19.67 -0.23
C ARG A 160 -1.20 20.05 -0.11
N ARG A 161 -0.49 19.51 0.89
CA ARG A 161 0.96 19.67 1.07
C ARG A 161 1.80 18.73 0.21
N GLY A 162 1.19 17.89 -0.63
CA GLY A 162 1.89 17.00 -1.55
C GLY A 162 2.19 15.61 -1.00
N TYR A 163 1.62 15.25 0.15
CA TYR A 163 1.75 13.91 0.73
C TYR A 163 0.67 12.94 0.21
N ALA A 164 0.94 11.65 0.32
CA ALA A 164 -0.02 10.57 0.16
C ALA A 164 -0.27 9.92 1.54
N PRO A 165 -1.34 10.34 2.25
CA PRO A 165 -1.57 9.92 3.62
C PRO A 165 -2.24 8.54 3.71
N ILE A 166 -1.69 7.68 4.58
CA ILE A 166 -2.23 6.36 4.92
C ILE A 166 -2.72 6.43 6.37
N ALA A 167 -4.04 6.36 6.58
CA ALA A 167 -4.61 6.42 7.92
C ALA A 167 -4.83 5.02 8.48
N ILE A 168 -4.31 4.74 9.68
CA ILE A 168 -4.50 3.49 10.41
C ILE A 168 -5.33 3.77 11.66
N VAL A 169 -6.34 2.95 11.93
CA VAL A 169 -7.24 3.10 13.09
C VAL A 169 -7.39 1.80 13.84
N ASP A 170 -7.68 1.88 15.14
CA ASP A 170 -8.00 0.72 15.96
C ASP A 170 -9.30 0.07 15.51
N SER A 171 -9.36 -1.26 15.67
CA SER A 171 -10.58 -2.03 15.42
C SER A 171 -11.76 -1.55 16.25
N ASN A 172 -11.51 -0.95 17.41
CA ASN A 172 -12.56 -0.45 18.30
C ASN A 172 -13.20 0.87 17.82
N LEU A 173 -12.54 1.63 16.93
CA LEU A 173 -13.03 2.97 16.53
C LEU A 173 -14.46 2.91 15.96
N ARG A 174 -14.77 1.89 15.15
CA ARG A 174 -16.10 1.64 14.57
C ARG A 174 -17.23 1.53 15.61
N HIS A 175 -16.92 1.11 16.84
CA HIS A 175 -17.91 0.88 17.88
C HIS A 175 -18.19 2.12 18.73
N ILE A 176 -17.27 3.08 18.73
CA ILE A 176 -17.31 4.25 19.63
C ILE A 176 -17.66 5.56 18.91
N ILE A 177 -17.52 5.61 17.57
CA ILE A 177 -17.97 6.74 16.76
C ILE A 177 -19.50 6.92 16.84
N PRO A 178 -20.02 8.13 16.60
CA PRO A 178 -21.46 8.37 16.53
C PRO A 178 -22.17 7.46 15.52
N GLU A 179 -23.42 7.07 15.79
CA GLU A 179 -24.18 6.16 14.92
C GLU A 179 -24.30 6.69 13.48
N ILE A 180 -24.52 8.01 13.35
CA ILE A 180 -24.62 8.71 12.07
C ILE A 180 -23.34 8.60 11.21
N ASP A 181 -22.19 8.31 11.83
CA ASP A 181 -20.90 8.22 11.17
C ASP A 181 -20.50 6.80 10.77
N LYS A 182 -21.21 5.76 11.25
CA LYS A 182 -20.82 4.37 11.05
C LYS A 182 -20.81 3.95 9.59
N GLU A 183 -21.90 4.20 8.86
CA GLU A 183 -22.00 3.84 7.44
C GLU A 183 -20.89 4.53 6.61
N ARG A 184 -20.62 5.80 6.92
CA ARG A 184 -19.54 6.56 6.27
C ARG A 184 -18.17 5.99 6.59
N PHE A 185 -17.94 5.55 7.83
CA PHE A 185 -16.69 4.92 8.23
C PHE A 185 -16.48 3.55 7.59
N GLU A 186 -17.50 2.70 7.53
CA GLU A 186 -17.41 1.40 6.84
C GLU A 186 -17.05 1.59 5.37
N LYS A 187 -17.68 2.57 4.70
CA LYS A 187 -17.30 2.95 3.33
C LYS A 187 -15.85 3.43 3.21
N TRP A 188 -15.31 4.11 4.23
CA TRP A 188 -13.88 4.49 4.22
C TRP A 188 -12.95 3.30 4.34
N VAL A 189 -13.35 2.26 5.08
CA VAL A 189 -12.59 1.01 5.17
C VAL A 189 -12.66 0.26 3.84
N GLU A 190 -13.84 0.14 3.23
CA GLU A 190 -14.03 -0.50 1.92
C GLU A 190 -13.28 0.22 0.79
N ASP A 191 -13.29 1.55 0.78
CA ASP A 191 -12.57 2.39 -0.19
C ASP A 191 -11.05 2.50 0.13
N GLU A 192 -10.54 1.78 1.13
CA GLU A 192 -9.15 1.84 1.63
C GLU A 192 -8.68 3.26 1.99
N LYS A 193 -9.62 4.16 2.29
CA LYS A 193 -9.31 5.52 2.78
C LYS A 193 -8.71 5.48 4.17
N VAL A 194 -9.09 4.48 4.96
CA VAL A 194 -8.59 4.17 6.29
C VAL A 194 -8.38 2.66 6.38
N ILE A 195 -7.27 2.25 6.98
CA ILE A 195 -6.94 0.86 7.25
C ILE A 195 -7.28 0.57 8.71
N GLN A 196 -8.16 -0.39 8.93
CA GLN A 196 -8.47 -0.86 10.29
C GLN A 196 -7.45 -1.92 10.71
N ALA A 197 -6.80 -1.73 11.85
CA ALA A 197 -5.96 -2.75 12.45
C ALA A 197 -6.78 -4.01 12.76
N PRO A 198 -6.20 -5.23 12.62
CA PRO A 198 -6.90 -6.46 12.96
C PRO A 198 -7.42 -6.46 14.41
N ALA A 199 -8.48 -7.21 14.67
CA ALA A 199 -8.98 -7.38 16.03
C ALA A 199 -7.86 -7.88 16.96
N GLN A 200 -7.80 -7.34 18.18
CA GLN A 200 -6.78 -7.64 19.21
C GLN A 200 -5.36 -7.18 18.90
N ILE A 201 -5.10 -6.59 17.72
CA ILE A 201 -3.85 -5.87 17.41
C ILE A 201 -4.08 -4.38 17.63
N LYS A 202 -3.18 -3.73 18.37
CA LYS A 202 -3.24 -2.28 18.54
C LYS A 202 -2.84 -1.59 17.24
N ALA A 203 -3.54 -0.52 16.87
CA ALA A 203 -3.17 0.28 15.70
C ALA A 203 -1.73 0.81 15.80
N ASP A 204 -1.29 1.19 17.00
CA ASP A 204 0.09 1.61 17.30
C ASP A 204 1.13 0.59 16.80
N ASP A 205 0.91 -0.71 17.01
CA ASP A 205 1.88 -1.75 16.63
C ASP A 205 2.04 -1.81 15.09
N ALA A 206 0.93 -1.72 14.36
CA ALA A 206 0.94 -1.70 12.90
C ALA A 206 1.55 -0.41 12.34
N LEU A 207 1.19 0.73 12.95
CA LEU A 207 1.67 2.06 12.58
C LEU A 207 3.19 2.17 12.76
N LEU A 208 3.71 1.78 13.92
CA LEU A 208 5.13 1.87 14.25
C LEU A 208 5.96 0.90 13.42
N LYS A 209 5.48 -0.34 13.23
CA LYS A 209 6.16 -1.32 12.38
C LYS A 209 6.28 -0.82 10.94
N PHE A 210 5.19 -0.31 10.36
CA PHE A 210 5.22 0.22 9.00
C PHE A 210 6.12 1.45 8.89
N ALA A 211 6.08 2.34 9.89
CA ALA A 211 6.94 3.51 9.92
C ALA A 211 8.42 3.14 9.96
N ASP A 212 8.79 2.15 10.79
CA ASP A 212 10.16 1.65 10.90
C ASP A 212 10.64 1.02 9.59
N GLU A 213 9.86 0.08 9.03
CA GLU A 213 10.21 -0.65 7.80
C GLU A 213 10.33 0.26 6.56
N ARG A 214 9.62 1.39 6.55
CA ARG A 214 9.52 2.27 5.36
C ARG A 214 10.15 3.65 5.54
N ASP A 215 10.74 3.94 6.70
CA ASP A 215 11.31 5.25 7.03
C ASP A 215 10.31 6.41 6.79
N VAL A 216 9.04 6.20 7.15
CA VAL A 216 7.99 7.22 6.95
C VAL A 216 7.67 7.97 8.25
N LYS A 217 7.21 9.22 8.09
CA LYS A 217 6.73 10.05 9.20
C LYS A 217 5.35 9.58 9.67
N ILE A 218 5.05 9.84 10.96
CA ILE A 218 3.74 9.59 11.57
C ILE A 218 3.12 10.91 12.03
N VAL A 219 1.88 11.18 11.62
CA VAL A 219 1.03 12.23 12.20
C VAL A 219 0.32 11.67 13.44
N SER A 220 0.77 12.08 14.62
CA SER A 220 0.15 11.73 15.90
C SER A 220 0.57 12.74 16.99
N ASN A 221 -0.33 13.01 17.94
CA ASN A 221 0.01 13.71 19.16
C ASN A 221 0.51 12.77 20.26
N ASP A 222 0.34 11.45 20.12
CA ASP A 222 0.98 10.48 21.01
C ASP A 222 2.50 10.49 20.82
N THR A 223 3.24 10.32 21.90
CA THR A 223 4.71 10.24 21.89
C THR A 223 5.24 8.81 21.82
N PHE A 224 4.37 7.80 21.95
CA PHE A 224 4.72 6.37 21.86
C PHE A 224 5.87 5.97 22.81
N ARG A 225 5.98 6.59 23.98
CA ARG A 225 7.13 6.40 24.89
C ARG A 225 7.35 4.95 25.29
N GLN A 226 6.28 4.18 25.43
CA GLN A 226 6.32 2.76 25.76
C GLN A 226 6.96 1.89 24.67
N TYR A 227 7.18 2.43 23.48
CA TYR A 227 7.71 1.73 22.32
C TYR A 227 9.15 2.12 21.98
N VAL A 228 9.77 3.07 22.69
CA VAL A 228 11.12 3.59 22.39
C VAL A 228 12.19 2.50 22.45
N ASP A 229 12.07 1.55 23.40
CA ASP A 229 13.02 0.43 23.52
C ASP A 229 13.01 -0.49 22.29
N ILE A 230 11.87 -0.56 21.58
CA ILE A 230 11.69 -1.37 20.37
C ILE A 230 12.01 -0.56 19.11
N TYR A 231 11.62 0.72 19.11
CA TYR A 231 11.77 1.64 17.99
C TYR A 231 12.53 2.91 18.42
N PRO A 232 13.87 2.87 18.54
CA PRO A 232 14.67 3.99 19.02
C PRO A 232 14.53 5.27 18.19
N TRP A 233 14.15 5.15 16.91
CA TRP A 233 13.91 6.30 16.04
C TRP A 233 12.76 7.20 16.54
N LEU A 234 11.91 6.73 17.46
CA LEU A 234 10.88 7.55 18.09
C LEU A 234 11.45 8.75 18.87
N GLU A 235 12.73 8.72 19.25
CA GLU A 235 13.41 9.88 19.83
C GLU A 235 13.69 10.99 18.79
N ASP A 236 13.73 10.65 17.49
CA ASP A 236 13.83 11.63 16.43
C ASP A 236 12.50 12.37 16.23
N LYS A 237 12.45 13.59 16.75
CA LYS A 237 11.29 14.50 16.66
C LYS A 237 10.90 14.86 15.23
N LYS A 238 11.70 14.53 14.20
CA LYS A 238 11.35 14.73 12.78
C LYS A 238 10.49 13.60 12.21
N ARG A 239 10.50 12.43 12.83
CA ARG A 239 9.71 11.25 12.40
C ARG A 239 8.27 11.29 12.89
N ARG A 240 7.98 12.15 13.87
CA ARG A 240 6.62 12.42 14.34
C ARG A 240 6.21 13.84 14.01
N VAL A 241 5.01 14.00 13.48
CA VAL A 241 4.36 15.25 13.09
C VAL A 241 3.18 15.49 14.05
N PRO A 242 3.38 16.25 15.14
CA PRO A 242 2.28 16.69 15.99
C PRO A 242 1.32 17.59 15.20
N PHE A 243 0.10 17.78 15.72
CA PHE A 243 -0.87 18.63 15.07
C PHE A 243 -1.88 19.27 16.03
N ASN A 244 -2.53 20.33 15.56
CA ASN A 244 -3.72 20.91 16.17
C ASN A 244 -4.82 21.07 15.12
N ILE A 245 -6.08 20.93 15.55
CA ILE A 245 -7.27 21.24 14.75
C ILE A 245 -7.99 22.41 15.43
N ILE A 246 -8.13 23.54 14.72
CA ILE A 246 -8.79 24.74 15.22
C ILE A 246 -9.91 25.11 14.24
N GLY A 247 -11.15 24.78 14.60
CA GLY A 247 -12.27 24.84 13.67
C GLY A 247 -12.05 23.86 12.52
N SER A 248 -11.97 24.36 11.29
CA SER A 248 -11.63 23.57 10.10
C SER A 248 -10.15 23.65 9.70
N ASN A 249 -9.33 24.39 10.44
CA ASN A 249 -7.91 24.57 10.12
C ASN A 249 -7.05 23.52 10.81
N VAL A 250 -6.15 22.92 10.04
CA VAL A 250 -5.14 21.99 10.53
C VAL A 250 -3.79 22.70 10.60
N ILE A 251 -3.14 22.60 11.76
CA ILE A 251 -1.76 23.02 11.97
C ILE A 251 -0.92 21.77 12.17
N LEU A 252 -0.03 21.47 11.22
CA LEU A 252 0.95 20.39 11.31
C LEU A 252 2.31 20.96 11.74
N TYR A 253 2.95 20.32 12.72
CA TYR A 253 4.26 20.72 13.22
C TYR A 253 5.35 19.79 12.66
N ASN A 254 6.54 20.32 12.36
CA ASN A 254 7.70 19.56 11.89
C ASN A 254 7.50 18.81 10.56
N ILE A 255 6.66 19.33 9.67
CA ILE A 255 6.41 18.76 8.34
C ILE A 255 7.38 19.32 7.29
#